data_AF-A0A2N0QDB4-F1
#
_entry.id   AF-A0A2N0QDB4-F1
#
_cell.length_a   1.000
_cell.length_b   1.000
_cell.length_c   1.000
_cell.angle_alpha   90.00
_cell.angle_beta   90.00
_cell.angle_gamma   90.00
#
_symmetry.space_group_name_H-M   'P 1'
#
loop_
_entity.id
_entity.type
_entity.pdbx_description
1 polymer ?
#
loop_
_entity_poly.entity_id
_entity_poly.type
_entity_poly.pdbx_seq_one_letter_code
_entity_poly.pdbx_strand_id
1 'polypeptide(L)'
;MQPAVLFNKELTGNWQKISDEMKKIKWRVRFIEATPGTPGDITFPKPNITFVCFSHEQWDHINSENEKIIVVGNLMDRIQKSKQRHAKVILLMNLDSSNIQMLYEIQARLLLECITIDVLPFHNPQEAITLFDIIVTGLFPDNQPSIAQRLNMEQKSNINDPTSLASTNKWVHLITQITGGSKKLRLHDCYVLQEGLHSIYNIATATLPQLLDCSLDRDTAQDVIKFFEADYVID
;
A
#
# COMPACT_ATOMS: atom_id res chain seq x y z
N MET A 1 16.01 -9.45 -19.90
CA MET A 1 14.68 -9.33 -20.54
C MET A 1 13.89 -8.28 -19.77
N GLN A 2 13.29 -7.27 -20.42
CA GLN A 2 12.50 -6.26 -19.70
C GLN A 2 11.30 -6.91 -18.99
N PRO A 3 11.00 -6.52 -17.74
CA PRO A 3 9.89 -7.06 -16.99
C PRO A 3 8.59 -6.67 -17.69
N ALA A 4 7.67 -7.63 -17.77
CA ALA A 4 6.44 -7.50 -18.52
C ALA A 4 5.24 -7.51 -17.58
N VAL A 5 4.27 -6.68 -17.91
CA VAL A 5 2.97 -6.63 -17.25
C VAL A 5 1.90 -6.86 -18.31
N LEU A 6 0.93 -7.71 -17.98
CA LEU A 6 -0.20 -8.05 -18.83
C LEU A 6 -1.44 -7.36 -18.27
N PHE A 7 -2.10 -6.55 -19.09
CA PHE A 7 -3.38 -5.92 -18.77
C PHE A 7 -4.48 -6.62 -19.55
N ASN A 8 -5.58 -6.95 -18.88
CA ASN A 8 -6.79 -7.33 -19.57
C ASN A 8 -7.32 -6.14 -20.40
N LYS A 9 -7.67 -6.37 -21.65
CA LYS A 9 -8.20 -5.35 -22.58
C LYS A 9 -9.49 -4.68 -22.10
N GLU A 10 -10.24 -5.35 -21.25
CA GLU A 10 -11.48 -4.81 -20.67
C GLU A 10 -11.22 -3.74 -19.59
N LEU A 11 -9.96 -3.55 -19.16
CA LEU A 11 -9.60 -2.50 -18.23
C LEU A 11 -9.65 -1.13 -18.89
N THR A 12 -10.57 -0.29 -18.44
CA THR A 12 -10.80 1.07 -18.95
C THR A 12 -10.55 2.12 -17.87
N GLY A 13 -10.82 3.39 -18.18
CA GLY A 13 -10.79 4.49 -17.20
C GLY A 13 -9.42 4.67 -16.54
N ASN A 14 -9.40 4.68 -15.21
CA ASN A 14 -8.17 4.87 -14.43
C ASN A 14 -7.15 3.72 -14.62
N TRP A 15 -7.60 2.52 -14.95
CA TRP A 15 -6.71 1.38 -15.22
C TRP A 15 -5.89 1.57 -16.50
N GLN A 16 -6.49 2.19 -17.52
CA GLN A 16 -5.80 2.55 -18.75
C GLN A 16 -4.69 3.57 -18.49
N LYS A 17 -4.95 4.59 -17.65
CA LYS A 17 -3.96 5.60 -17.25
C LYS A 17 -2.74 4.94 -16.57
N ILE A 18 -2.97 3.97 -15.68
CA ILE A 18 -1.90 3.20 -15.02
C ILE A 18 -1.03 2.51 -16.09
N SER A 19 -1.64 1.89 -17.09
CA SER A 19 -0.90 1.22 -18.17
C SER A 19 -0.01 2.18 -18.97
N ASP A 20 -0.47 3.41 -19.21
CA ASP A 20 0.28 4.41 -19.97
C ASP A 20 1.45 4.97 -19.17
N GLU A 21 1.26 5.22 -17.88
CA GLU A 21 2.35 5.59 -16.98
C GLU A 21 3.40 4.47 -16.84
N MET A 22 2.97 3.20 -16.75
CA MET A 22 3.89 2.05 -16.73
C MET A 22 4.76 1.98 -18.01
N LYS A 23 4.22 2.34 -19.19
CA LYS A 23 5.04 2.44 -20.41
C LYS A 23 6.11 3.53 -20.27
N LYS A 24 5.81 4.68 -19.66
CA LYS A 24 6.78 5.78 -19.46
C LYS A 24 7.95 5.36 -18.59
N ILE A 25 7.70 4.55 -17.55
CA ILE A 25 8.76 3.98 -16.68
C ILE A 25 9.37 2.68 -17.24
N LYS A 26 9.25 2.45 -18.56
CA LYS A 26 9.89 1.36 -19.33
C LYS A 26 9.46 -0.06 -18.95
N TRP A 27 8.27 -0.25 -18.40
CA TRP A 27 7.67 -1.58 -18.32
C TRP A 27 7.18 -2.04 -19.70
N ARG A 28 7.34 -3.33 -19.99
CA ARG A 28 6.78 -3.93 -21.20
C ARG A 28 5.30 -4.27 -20.96
N VAL A 29 4.43 -3.32 -21.25
CA VAL A 29 2.96 -3.48 -21.14
C VAL A 29 2.41 -4.24 -22.35
N ARG A 30 1.59 -5.27 -22.11
CA ARG A 30 0.86 -6.01 -23.14
C ARG A 30 -0.61 -6.09 -22.78
N PHE A 31 -1.48 -5.89 -23.76
CA PHE A 31 -2.92 -6.07 -23.59
C PHE A 31 -3.32 -7.46 -24.06
N ILE A 32 -4.03 -8.20 -23.23
CA ILE A 32 -4.46 -9.57 -23.47
C ILE A 32 -5.98 -9.68 -23.28
N GLU A 33 -6.61 -10.63 -23.94
CA GLU A 33 -8.00 -10.99 -23.64
C GLU A 33 -8.06 -11.68 -22.27
N ALA A 34 -9.18 -11.52 -21.57
CA ALA A 34 -9.51 -12.37 -20.44
C ALA A 34 -9.55 -13.83 -20.92
N THR A 35 -8.77 -14.70 -20.29
CA THR A 35 -8.83 -16.14 -20.57
C THR A 35 -8.94 -16.88 -19.25
N PRO A 36 -9.41 -18.15 -19.26
CA PRO A 36 -9.30 -18.98 -18.07
C PRO A 36 -7.87 -19.01 -17.53
N GLY A 37 -6.84 -18.92 -18.40
CA GLY A 37 -5.41 -18.87 -18.07
C GLY A 37 -4.91 -17.58 -17.40
N THR A 38 -5.63 -16.48 -17.59
CA THR A 38 -5.28 -15.15 -17.06
C THR A 38 -6.57 -14.49 -16.53
N PRO A 39 -7.16 -15.03 -15.45
CA PRO A 39 -8.42 -14.53 -14.92
C PRO A 39 -8.25 -13.22 -14.12
N GLY A 40 -7.02 -12.88 -13.74
CA GLY A 40 -6.72 -11.62 -13.06
C GLY A 40 -6.45 -10.50 -14.06
N ASP A 41 -6.79 -9.27 -13.67
CA ASP A 41 -6.91 -8.16 -14.62
C ASP A 41 -5.56 -7.54 -14.96
N ILE A 42 -4.67 -7.45 -13.97
CA ILE A 42 -3.28 -7.01 -14.16
C ILE A 42 -2.37 -8.11 -13.64
N THR A 43 -1.64 -8.75 -14.55
CA THR A 43 -0.79 -9.90 -14.23
C THR A 43 0.67 -9.61 -14.49
N PHE A 44 1.52 -9.93 -13.52
CA PHE A 44 2.97 -9.93 -13.64
C PHE A 44 3.43 -11.39 -13.76
N PRO A 45 3.72 -11.90 -14.98
CA PRO A 45 3.91 -13.34 -15.18
C PRO A 45 5.18 -13.88 -14.53
N LYS A 46 6.28 -13.11 -14.58
CA LYS A 46 7.57 -13.53 -14.03
C LYS A 46 7.55 -13.75 -12.50
N PRO A 47 6.99 -12.83 -11.68
CA PRO A 47 6.80 -13.08 -10.24
C PRO A 47 5.56 -13.93 -9.92
N ASN A 48 4.75 -14.31 -10.92
CA ASN A 48 3.46 -14.97 -10.75
C ASN A 48 2.50 -14.27 -9.76
N ILE A 49 2.41 -12.95 -9.89
CA ILE A 49 1.50 -12.09 -9.11
C ILE A 49 0.38 -11.62 -10.03
N THR A 50 -0.85 -11.63 -9.54
CA THR A 50 -1.97 -10.99 -10.23
C THR A 50 -2.74 -10.07 -9.30
N PHE A 51 -3.24 -8.98 -9.88
CA PHE A 51 -4.11 -8.02 -9.25
C PHE A 51 -5.50 -8.17 -9.83
N VAL A 52 -6.48 -8.37 -8.95
CA VAL A 52 -7.89 -8.28 -9.27
C VAL A 52 -8.30 -6.83 -9.07
N CYS A 53 -8.71 -6.16 -10.13
CA CYS A 53 -9.04 -4.75 -10.16
C CYS A 53 -10.52 -4.54 -9.85
N PHE A 54 -10.80 -3.61 -8.94
CA PHE A 54 -12.14 -3.11 -8.64
C PHE A 54 -12.14 -1.59 -8.49
N SER A 55 -13.05 -0.88 -9.13
CA SER A 55 -13.11 0.59 -9.08
C SER A 55 -14.47 1.11 -8.64
N HIS A 56 -14.47 2.32 -8.07
CA HIS A 56 -15.70 3.08 -7.81
C HIS A 56 -16.58 3.21 -9.06
N GLU A 57 -16.00 3.31 -10.26
CA GLU A 57 -16.75 3.32 -11.52
C GLU A 57 -17.67 2.08 -11.68
N GLN A 58 -17.29 0.92 -11.14
CA GLN A 58 -18.13 -0.29 -11.16
C GLN A 58 -19.20 -0.30 -10.06
N TRP A 59 -19.03 0.54 -9.05
CA TRP A 59 -19.86 0.61 -7.85
C TRP A 59 -20.91 1.73 -7.92
N ASP A 60 -20.52 2.89 -8.46
CA ASP A 60 -21.33 4.11 -8.49
C ASP A 60 -22.60 3.98 -9.34
N HIS A 61 -22.61 3.04 -10.27
CA HIS A 61 -23.76 2.78 -11.15
C HIS A 61 -24.78 1.79 -10.54
N ILE A 62 -24.51 1.25 -9.34
CA ILE A 62 -25.35 0.24 -8.71
C ILE A 62 -26.52 0.91 -7.97
N ASN A 63 -27.74 0.61 -8.39
CA ASN A 63 -28.95 1.23 -7.86
C ASN A 63 -29.78 0.29 -6.98
N SER A 64 -29.39 -0.98 -6.87
CA SER A 64 -30.13 -1.97 -6.06
C SER A 64 -29.22 -2.93 -5.31
N GLU A 65 -29.71 -3.48 -4.21
CA GLU A 65 -28.99 -4.49 -3.41
C GLU A 65 -28.73 -5.78 -4.21
N ASN A 66 -29.63 -6.16 -5.12
CA ASN A 66 -29.44 -7.33 -5.98
C ASN A 66 -28.28 -7.13 -6.96
N GLU A 67 -28.15 -5.94 -7.55
CA GLU A 67 -27.00 -5.61 -8.41
C GLU A 67 -25.69 -5.63 -7.62
N LYS A 68 -25.69 -5.13 -6.37
CA LYS A 68 -24.51 -5.23 -5.49
C LYS A 68 -24.11 -6.67 -5.27
N ILE A 69 -25.07 -7.54 -4.95
CA ILE A 69 -24.81 -8.98 -4.75
C ILE A 69 -24.19 -9.61 -6.00
N ILE A 70 -24.70 -9.28 -7.19
CA ILE A 70 -24.17 -9.81 -8.46
C ILE A 70 -22.74 -9.31 -8.71
N VAL A 71 -22.50 -8.01 -8.56
CA VAL A 71 -21.17 -7.41 -8.79
C VAL A 71 -20.13 -7.96 -7.81
N VAL A 72 -20.48 -8.07 -6.53
CA VAL A 72 -19.61 -8.65 -5.51
C VAL A 72 -19.39 -10.14 -5.76
N GLY A 73 -20.43 -10.89 -6.14
CA GLY A 73 -20.32 -12.30 -6.50
C GLY A 73 -19.36 -12.54 -7.67
N ASN A 74 -19.45 -11.71 -8.72
CA ASN A 74 -18.53 -11.76 -9.85
C ASN A 74 -17.08 -11.43 -9.46
N LEU A 75 -16.89 -10.46 -8.55
CA LEU A 75 -15.58 -10.15 -7.99
C LEU A 75 -14.98 -11.35 -7.24
N MET A 76 -15.80 -12.02 -6.41
CA MET A 76 -15.37 -13.18 -5.63
C MET A 76 -14.98 -14.36 -6.51
N ASP A 77 -15.76 -14.65 -7.56
CA ASP A 77 -15.45 -15.70 -8.53
C ASP A 77 -14.12 -15.40 -9.26
N ARG A 78 -13.89 -14.14 -9.67
CA ARG A 78 -12.61 -13.70 -10.24
C ARG A 78 -11.43 -13.89 -9.28
N ILE A 79 -11.61 -13.58 -8.00
CA ILE A 79 -10.59 -13.81 -6.95
C ILE A 79 -10.29 -15.30 -6.81
N GLN A 80 -11.30 -16.15 -6.71
CA GLN A 80 -11.12 -17.59 -6.55
C GLN A 80 -10.42 -18.23 -7.76
N LYS A 81 -10.86 -17.89 -8.98
CA LYS A 81 -10.20 -18.33 -10.22
C LYS A 81 -8.74 -17.89 -10.28
N SER A 82 -8.45 -16.67 -9.83
CA SER A 82 -7.08 -16.14 -9.76
C SER A 82 -6.21 -16.92 -8.77
N LYS A 83 -6.75 -17.29 -7.60
CA LYS A 83 -6.01 -18.05 -6.56
C LYS A 83 -5.63 -19.46 -7.00
N GLN A 84 -6.36 -20.05 -7.93
CA GLN A 84 -6.04 -21.36 -8.49
C GLN A 84 -4.82 -21.33 -9.42
N ARG A 85 -4.41 -20.16 -9.92
CA ARG A 85 -3.41 -20.06 -11.00
C ARG A 85 -2.20 -19.20 -10.66
N HIS A 86 -2.33 -18.30 -9.71
CA HIS A 86 -1.26 -17.36 -9.36
C HIS A 86 -0.77 -17.58 -7.94
N ALA A 87 0.55 -17.42 -7.74
CA ALA A 87 1.19 -17.60 -6.45
C ALA A 87 0.75 -16.53 -5.44
N LYS A 88 0.48 -15.31 -5.92
CA LYS A 88 -0.06 -14.21 -5.11
C LYS A 88 -1.18 -13.52 -5.87
N VAL A 89 -2.31 -13.35 -5.18
CA VAL A 89 -3.49 -12.65 -5.68
C VAL A 89 -3.79 -11.52 -4.72
N ILE A 90 -3.91 -10.30 -5.26
CA ILE A 90 -4.17 -9.09 -4.48
C ILE A 90 -5.39 -8.40 -5.07
N LEU A 91 -6.32 -7.95 -4.23
CA LEU A 91 -7.43 -7.11 -4.64
C LEU A 91 -6.95 -5.65 -4.63
N LEU A 92 -6.89 -5.03 -5.81
CA LEU A 92 -6.50 -3.64 -5.98
C LEU A 92 -7.77 -2.79 -6.18
N MET A 93 -8.03 -1.88 -5.24
CA MET A 93 -9.26 -1.08 -5.21
C MET A 93 -8.98 0.38 -5.51
N ASN A 94 -9.58 0.91 -6.58
CA ASN A 94 -9.56 2.34 -6.88
C ASN A 94 -10.67 3.05 -6.09
N LEU A 95 -10.28 3.78 -5.05
CA LEU A 95 -11.19 4.52 -4.19
C LEU A 95 -11.23 6.00 -4.59
N ASP A 96 -12.41 6.58 -4.55
CA ASP A 96 -12.58 8.03 -4.43
C ASP A 96 -12.91 8.36 -2.97
N SER A 97 -12.53 9.56 -2.53
CA SER A 97 -12.85 10.17 -1.23
C SER A 97 -14.34 10.11 -0.87
N SER A 98 -15.21 10.11 -1.88
CA SER A 98 -16.67 9.99 -1.76
C SER A 98 -17.17 8.57 -1.49
N ASN A 99 -16.34 7.54 -1.73
CA ASN A 99 -16.77 6.15 -1.88
C ASN A 99 -16.05 5.17 -0.94
N ILE A 100 -15.60 5.63 0.23
CA ILE A 100 -14.97 4.77 1.25
C ILE A 100 -15.91 3.64 1.71
N GLN A 101 -17.23 3.86 1.69
CA GLN A 101 -18.21 2.85 2.08
C GLN A 101 -18.15 1.57 1.22
N MET A 102 -17.77 1.70 -0.06
CA MET A 102 -17.52 0.55 -0.94
C MET A 102 -16.46 -0.40 -0.38
N LEU A 103 -15.38 0.15 0.21
CA LEU A 103 -14.31 -0.65 0.80
C LEU A 103 -14.85 -1.50 1.96
N TYR A 104 -15.62 -0.89 2.86
CA TYR A 104 -16.19 -1.59 4.01
C TYR A 104 -17.19 -2.66 3.61
N GLU A 105 -18.07 -2.37 2.64
CA GLU A 105 -19.03 -3.35 2.13
C GLU A 105 -18.34 -4.55 1.49
N ILE A 106 -17.32 -4.32 0.66
CA ILE A 106 -16.55 -5.40 0.03
C ILE A 106 -15.78 -6.21 1.08
N GLN A 107 -15.14 -5.56 2.05
CA GLN A 107 -14.42 -6.26 3.12
C GLN A 107 -15.35 -7.11 3.98
N ALA A 108 -16.53 -6.59 4.35
CA ALA A 108 -17.53 -7.33 5.09
C ALA A 108 -18.01 -8.57 4.32
N ARG A 109 -18.24 -8.44 3.01
CA ARG A 109 -18.64 -9.56 2.15
C ARG A 109 -17.54 -10.60 2.00
N LEU A 110 -16.27 -10.18 1.84
CA LEU A 110 -15.13 -11.10 1.81
C LEU A 110 -15.00 -11.90 3.12
N LEU A 111 -15.27 -11.26 4.27
CA LEU A 111 -15.28 -11.91 5.57
C LEU A 111 -16.41 -12.95 5.69
N LEU A 112 -17.63 -12.58 5.29
CA LEU A 112 -18.79 -13.49 5.33
C LEU A 112 -18.56 -14.76 4.49
N GLU A 113 -17.97 -14.60 3.30
CA GLU A 113 -17.65 -15.70 2.39
C GLU A 113 -16.32 -16.39 2.70
N CYS A 114 -15.65 -15.99 3.80
CA CYS A 114 -14.38 -16.56 4.26
C CYS A 114 -13.26 -16.52 3.18
N ILE A 115 -13.22 -15.46 2.37
CA ILE A 115 -12.23 -15.27 1.31
C ILE A 115 -11.05 -14.45 1.85
N THR A 116 -9.94 -15.11 2.17
CA THR A 116 -8.71 -14.44 2.63
C THR A 116 -7.91 -13.86 1.47
N ILE A 117 -7.85 -12.54 1.33
CA ILE A 117 -7.09 -11.85 0.28
C ILE A 117 -6.54 -10.51 0.80
N ASP A 118 -5.37 -10.10 0.32
CA ASP A 118 -4.86 -8.77 0.60
C ASP A 118 -5.63 -7.74 -0.22
N VAL A 119 -6.15 -6.72 0.45
CA VAL A 119 -6.91 -5.62 -0.17
C VAL A 119 -6.07 -4.35 -0.10
N LEU A 120 -5.72 -3.80 -1.26
CA LEU A 120 -4.91 -2.59 -1.38
C LEU A 120 -5.74 -1.48 -2.03
N PRO A 121 -6.13 -0.45 -1.27
CA PRO A 121 -6.74 0.73 -1.84
C PRO A 121 -5.69 1.65 -2.48
N PHE A 122 -6.08 2.37 -3.52
CA PHE A 122 -5.34 3.49 -4.09
C PHE A 122 -6.30 4.57 -4.58
N HIS A 123 -5.84 5.81 -4.66
CA HIS A 123 -6.67 6.98 -5.01
C HIS A 123 -6.25 7.63 -6.32
N ASN A 124 -5.06 7.32 -6.81
CA ASN A 124 -4.54 7.85 -8.08
C ASN A 124 -3.59 6.84 -8.76
N PRO A 125 -3.42 6.95 -10.10
CA PRO A 125 -2.55 6.02 -10.84
C PRO A 125 -1.12 5.91 -10.31
N GLN A 126 -0.56 7.00 -9.76
CA GLN A 126 0.81 7.01 -9.27
C GLN A 126 0.99 6.16 -8.00
N GLU A 127 -0.02 6.14 -7.12
CA GLU A 127 -0.06 5.23 -5.98
C GLU A 127 -0.06 3.77 -6.44
N ALA A 128 -0.89 3.41 -7.43
CA ALA A 128 -0.95 2.05 -7.96
C ALA A 128 0.39 1.60 -8.56
N ILE A 129 1.08 2.49 -9.29
CA ILE A 129 2.41 2.20 -9.86
C ILE A 129 3.44 2.00 -8.75
N THR A 130 3.39 2.85 -7.72
CA THR A 130 4.28 2.73 -6.56
C THR A 130 4.05 1.41 -5.84
N LEU A 131 2.79 1.00 -5.65
CA LEU A 131 2.44 -0.30 -5.09
C LEU A 131 2.95 -1.45 -5.96
N PHE A 132 2.80 -1.36 -7.28
CA PHE A 132 3.37 -2.36 -8.20
C PHE A 132 4.88 -2.44 -8.07
N ASP A 133 5.59 -1.31 -8.02
CA ASP A 133 7.03 -1.30 -7.87
C ASP A 133 7.44 -1.94 -6.54
N ILE A 134 6.83 -1.54 -5.42
CA ILE A 134 7.11 -2.12 -4.09
C ILE A 134 6.85 -3.63 -4.08
N ILE A 135 5.68 -4.08 -4.54
CA ILE A 135 5.28 -5.48 -4.42
C ILE A 135 6.05 -6.34 -5.41
N VAL A 136 6.11 -5.94 -6.68
CA VAL A 136 6.73 -6.75 -7.73
C VAL A 136 8.23 -6.75 -7.61
N THR A 137 8.84 -5.62 -7.24
CA THR A 137 10.30 -5.52 -7.13
C THR A 137 10.83 -5.84 -5.75
N GLY A 138 10.08 -5.51 -4.69
CA GLY A 138 10.47 -5.85 -3.31
C GLY A 138 10.39 -7.36 -3.05
N LEU A 139 9.37 -8.04 -3.58
CA LEU A 139 9.26 -9.50 -3.47
C LEU A 139 10.16 -10.25 -4.47
N PHE A 140 10.49 -9.61 -5.60
CA PHE A 140 11.28 -10.23 -6.68
C PHE A 140 12.26 -9.22 -7.32
N PRO A 141 13.42 -8.96 -6.68
CA PRO A 141 14.37 -7.93 -7.11
C PRO A 141 14.94 -8.14 -8.53
N ASP A 142 14.96 -9.38 -9.01
CA ASP A 142 15.34 -9.74 -10.39
C ASP A 142 14.38 -9.19 -11.47
N ASN A 143 13.26 -8.56 -11.07
CA ASN A 143 12.24 -8.02 -11.95
C ASN A 143 12.26 -6.49 -12.07
N GLN A 144 13.24 -5.82 -11.47
CA GLN A 144 13.33 -4.37 -11.59
C GLN A 144 13.62 -3.92 -13.04
N PRO A 145 12.89 -2.92 -13.57
CA PRO A 145 13.34 -2.17 -14.73
C PRO A 145 14.73 -1.57 -14.44
N SER A 146 15.63 -1.57 -15.42
CA SER A 146 17.01 -1.07 -15.23
C SER A 146 17.11 0.39 -14.78
N ILE A 147 16.05 1.19 -14.99
CA ILE A 147 15.93 2.55 -14.44
C ILE A 147 15.51 2.53 -12.96
N ALA A 148 14.57 1.67 -12.56
CA ALA A 148 14.22 1.50 -11.16
C ALA A 148 15.40 0.93 -10.34
N GLN A 149 16.26 0.10 -10.95
CA GLN A 149 17.54 -0.30 -10.33
C GLN A 149 18.47 0.88 -10.10
N ARG A 150 18.60 1.79 -11.08
CA ARG A 150 19.45 2.98 -10.95
C ARG A 150 18.88 3.98 -9.94
N LEU A 151 17.58 4.25 -9.99
CA LEU A 151 16.90 5.11 -9.03
C LEU A 151 16.91 4.50 -7.62
N ASN A 152 16.77 3.18 -7.47
CA ASN A 152 16.93 2.52 -6.18
C ASN A 152 18.39 2.47 -5.70
N MET A 153 19.37 2.43 -6.60
CA MET A 153 20.79 2.55 -6.23
C MET A 153 21.14 3.98 -5.81
N GLU A 154 20.61 4.98 -6.51
CA GLU A 154 20.71 6.41 -6.16
C GLU A 154 19.95 6.73 -4.86
N GLN A 155 18.77 6.13 -4.65
CA GLN A 155 18.03 6.23 -3.39
C GLN A 155 18.73 5.46 -2.28
N LYS A 156 19.29 4.27 -2.51
CA LYS A 156 20.12 3.56 -1.51
C LYS A 156 21.39 4.34 -1.16
N SER A 157 22.01 5.05 -2.10
CA SER A 157 23.11 5.94 -1.77
C SER A 157 22.67 7.18 -0.98
N ASN A 158 21.46 7.68 -1.22
CA ASN A 158 20.88 8.80 -0.46
C ASN A 158 20.26 8.40 0.89
N ILE A 159 19.86 7.13 1.07
CA ILE A 159 19.45 6.57 2.37
C ILE A 159 20.65 6.52 3.32
N ASN A 160 21.86 6.38 2.78
CA ASN A 160 23.11 6.48 3.55
C ASN A 160 23.55 7.93 3.82
N ASP A 161 22.78 8.94 3.39
CA ASP A 161 22.97 10.33 3.77
C ASP A 161 21.98 10.70 4.91
N PRO A 162 22.45 10.82 6.16
CA PRO A 162 21.61 11.10 7.33
C PRO A 162 20.79 12.39 7.22
N THR A 163 21.16 13.29 6.30
CA THR A 163 20.49 14.58 6.12
C THR A 163 19.31 14.54 5.15
N SER A 164 19.14 13.47 4.37
CA SER A 164 18.07 13.31 3.37
C SER A 164 16.80 12.60 3.89
N LEU A 165 16.82 12.05 5.10
CA LEU A 165 15.72 11.25 5.67
C LEU A 165 14.47 12.03 6.09
N ALA A 166 14.53 13.37 6.12
CA ALA A 166 13.39 14.21 6.51
C ALA A 166 12.21 14.16 5.52
N SER A 167 12.40 13.70 4.29
CA SER A 167 11.37 13.73 3.23
C SER A 167 10.77 12.37 2.86
N THR A 168 11.34 11.25 3.33
CA THR A 168 10.96 9.89 2.89
C THR A 168 10.25 9.06 3.95
N ASN A 169 10.34 9.42 5.23
CA ASN A 169 9.62 8.72 6.29
C ASN A 169 8.30 9.42 6.63
N LYS A 170 7.18 8.87 6.13
CA LYS A 170 5.81 9.35 6.43
C LYS A 170 5.53 9.46 7.94
N TRP A 171 6.22 8.68 8.76
CA TRP A 171 6.07 8.71 10.22
C TRP A 171 6.84 9.83 10.91
N VAL A 172 7.92 10.37 10.33
CA VAL A 172 8.65 11.51 10.92
C VAL A 172 7.75 12.74 10.96
N HIS A 173 6.99 12.98 9.88
CA HIS A 173 5.96 14.01 9.87
C HIS A 173 4.83 13.73 10.85
N LEU A 174 4.41 12.47 11.02
CA LEU A 174 3.39 12.09 12.00
C LEU A 174 3.87 12.35 13.44
N ILE A 175 5.05 11.85 13.81
CA ILE A 175 5.66 12.03 15.14
C ILE A 175 5.91 13.52 15.44
N THR A 176 6.45 14.28 14.48
CA THR A 176 6.66 15.73 14.66
C THR A 176 5.35 16.50 14.80
N GLN A 177 4.25 16.08 14.15
CA GLN A 177 2.92 16.68 14.34
C GLN A 177 2.23 16.24 15.65
N ILE A 178 2.45 14.99 16.05
CA ILE A 178 1.93 14.37 17.28
C ILE A 178 2.48 15.06 18.54
N THR A 179 3.70 15.59 18.49
CA THR A 179 4.37 16.15 19.68
C THR A 179 3.94 17.57 20.04
N GLY A 180 2.67 17.90 19.84
CA GLY A 180 2.02 19.18 20.14
C GLY A 180 1.94 19.57 21.62
N GLY A 181 2.85 19.06 22.46
CA GLY A 181 3.09 19.55 23.82
C GLY A 181 4.08 20.71 23.83
N SER A 182 4.32 21.29 25.01
CA SER A 182 5.18 22.48 25.22
C SER A 182 6.65 22.30 24.81
N LYS A 183 7.09 21.07 24.50
CA LYS A 183 8.37 20.77 23.84
C LYS A 183 8.09 19.90 22.59
N LYS A 184 8.34 20.46 21.40
CA LYS A 184 8.30 19.71 20.15
C LYS A 184 9.49 18.75 20.09
N LEU A 185 9.27 17.50 19.69
CA LEU A 185 10.39 16.58 19.44
C LEU A 185 11.27 17.13 18.32
N ARG A 186 12.59 17.03 18.51
CA ARG A 186 13.53 17.36 17.44
C ARG A 186 13.55 16.25 16.41
N LEU A 187 14.01 16.57 15.21
CA LEU A 187 14.18 15.60 14.13
C LEU A 187 15.08 14.42 14.54
N HIS A 188 16.12 14.73 15.32
CA HIS A 188 17.00 13.72 15.93
C HIS A 188 16.23 12.75 16.82
N ASP A 189 15.36 13.24 17.71
CA ASP A 189 14.61 12.42 18.66
C ASP A 189 13.63 11.49 17.94
N CYS A 190 13.01 11.99 16.87
CA CYS A 190 12.16 11.18 15.99
C CYS A 190 12.94 10.07 15.28
N TYR A 191 14.19 10.35 14.88
CA TYR A 191 15.06 9.38 14.24
C TYR A 191 15.45 8.24 15.21
N VAL A 192 15.88 8.57 16.43
CA VAL A 192 16.30 7.52 17.36
C VAL A 192 15.11 6.67 17.85
N LEU A 193 13.92 7.26 17.98
CA LEU A 193 12.68 6.51 18.22
C LEU A 193 12.36 5.52 17.09
N GLN A 194 12.51 5.95 15.83
CA GLN A 194 12.25 5.11 14.69
C GLN A 194 13.25 3.95 14.59
N GLU A 195 14.54 4.24 14.74
CA GLU A 195 15.59 3.22 14.69
C GLU A 195 15.52 2.26 15.87
N GLY A 196 15.18 2.75 17.07
CA GLY A 196 15.16 1.93 18.28
C GLY A 196 13.90 1.07 18.43
N LEU A 197 12.74 1.53 17.96
CA LEU A 197 11.45 0.85 18.22
C LEU A 197 10.75 0.36 16.95
N HIS A 198 11.23 0.73 15.76
CA HIS A 198 10.83 0.22 14.44
C HIS A 198 9.36 0.39 14.01
N SER A 199 8.43 0.69 14.93
CA SER A 199 7.01 0.88 14.63
C SER A 199 6.34 1.86 15.59
N ILE A 200 5.29 2.55 15.13
CA ILE A 200 4.48 3.45 15.98
C ILE A 200 3.82 2.71 17.14
N TYR A 201 3.37 1.47 16.92
CA TYR A 201 2.79 0.66 17.99
C TYR A 201 3.80 0.46 19.13
N ASN A 202 5.04 0.09 18.79
CA ASN A 202 6.09 -0.10 19.79
C ASN A 202 6.46 1.21 20.49
N ILE A 203 6.44 2.35 19.79
CA ILE A 203 6.64 3.69 20.39
C ILE A 203 5.51 4.01 21.38
N ALA A 204 4.25 3.76 20.98
CA ALA A 204 3.07 4.05 21.78
C ALA A 204 2.99 3.21 23.06
N THR A 205 3.51 1.98 23.02
CA THR A 205 3.56 1.07 24.17
C THR A 205 4.92 1.03 24.86
N ALA A 206 5.86 1.90 24.48
CA ALA A 206 7.22 1.87 25.00
C ALA A 206 7.24 2.30 26.47
N THR A 207 7.95 1.53 27.28
CA THR A 207 8.21 1.90 28.68
C THR A 207 9.32 2.95 28.76
N LEU A 208 9.36 3.70 29.86
CA LEU A 208 10.40 4.71 30.09
C LEU A 208 11.83 4.15 29.91
N PRO A 209 12.20 2.97 30.42
CA PRO A 209 13.51 2.37 30.16
C PRO A 209 13.79 2.13 28.67
N GLN A 210 12.80 1.63 27.91
CA GLN A 210 12.97 1.37 26.48
C GLN A 210 13.18 2.66 25.67
N LEU A 211 12.53 3.75 26.07
CA LEU A 211 12.74 5.06 25.44
C LEU A 211 14.11 5.67 25.79
N LEU A 212 14.60 5.45 27.02
CA LEU A 212 15.95 5.86 27.43
C LEU A 212 17.04 5.05 26.69
N ASP A 213 16.79 3.75 26.44
CA ASP A 213 17.68 2.90 25.63
C ASP A 213 17.74 3.38 24.17
N CYS A 214 16.69 4.05 23.69
CA CYS A 214 16.67 4.79 22.41
C CYS A 214 17.37 6.16 22.51
N SER A 215 18.28 6.36 23.47
CA SER A 215 19.06 7.60 23.65
C SER A 215 18.22 8.89 23.76
N LEU A 216 16.95 8.79 24.15
CA LEU A 216 16.15 9.97 24.49
C LEU A 216 16.52 10.48 25.88
N ASP A 217 16.46 11.80 26.06
CA ASP A 217 16.53 12.35 27.40
C ASP A 217 15.25 12.03 28.20
N ARG A 218 15.38 12.05 29.53
CA ARG A 218 14.32 11.62 30.43
C ARG A 218 13.06 12.47 30.35
N ASP A 219 13.20 13.77 30.13
CA ASP A 219 12.06 14.68 30.01
C ASP A 219 11.28 14.36 28.72
N THR A 220 12.02 14.24 27.61
CA THR A 220 11.47 13.91 26.30
C THR A 220 10.79 12.54 26.28
N ALA A 221 11.39 11.52 26.89
CA ALA A 221 10.79 10.19 27.00
C ALA A 221 9.48 10.20 27.81
N GLN A 222 9.40 11.01 28.87
CA GLN A 222 8.17 11.17 29.63
C GLN A 222 7.07 11.91 28.85
N ASP A 223 7.45 12.90 28.04
CA ASP A 223 6.49 13.62 27.20
C ASP A 223 5.92 12.70 26.09
N VAL A 224 6.74 11.79 25.54
CA VAL A 224 6.28 10.75 24.59
C VAL A 224 5.28 9.81 25.24
N ILE A 225 5.56 9.30 26.45
CA ILE A 225 4.63 8.42 27.17
C ILE A 225 3.32 9.15 27.47
N LYS A 226 3.41 10.35 28.06
CA LYS A 226 2.23 11.15 28.38
C LYS A 226 1.38 11.44 27.16
N PHE A 227 1.98 11.66 25.99
CA PHE A 227 1.23 11.87 24.76
C PHE A 227 0.34 10.66 24.44
N PHE A 228 0.89 9.45 24.45
CA PHE A 228 0.13 8.24 24.13
C PHE A 228 -0.82 7.82 25.25
N GLU A 229 -0.58 8.23 26.50
CA GLU A 229 -1.48 8.00 27.63
C GLU A 229 -2.61 9.04 27.73
N ALA A 230 -2.39 10.30 27.31
CA ALA A 230 -3.31 11.41 27.51
C ALA A 230 -4.59 11.35 26.65
N ASP A 231 -4.59 10.62 25.54
CA ASP A 231 -5.76 10.44 24.67
C ASP A 231 -6.58 9.16 24.95
N TYR A 232 -6.22 8.40 26.01
CA TYR A 232 -6.97 7.21 26.47
C TYR A 232 -7.85 7.45 27.70
N VAL A 233 -8.08 8.70 28.10
CA VAL A 233 -9.17 9.02 29.03
C VAL A 233 -10.46 9.15 28.23
N ILE A 234 -11.14 8.01 28.06
CA ILE A 234 -12.57 7.99 27.70
C ILE A 234 -13.31 8.59 28.91
N ASP A 235 -13.81 9.83 28.76
CA ASP A 235 -15.01 10.27 29.48
C ASP A 235 -16.25 9.81 28.69
#